data_AF-A0A7S3ERH9-F1
#
_entry.id   AF-A0A7S3ERH9-F1
#
_cell.length_a   1.000
_cell.length_b   1.000
_cell.length_c   1.000
_cell.angle_alpha   90.00
_cell.angle_beta   90.00
_cell.angle_gamma   90.00
#
_symmetry.space_group_name_H-M   'P 1'
#
loop_
_entity.id
_entity.type
_entity.pdbx_description
1 polymer ?
#
loop_
_entity_poly.entity_id
_entity_poly.type
_entity_poly.pdbx_seq_one_letter_code
_entity_poly.pdbx_strand_id
1 'polypeptide(L)'
;VFELIWRDYFRFYALKHGDTIFHSGGPTGQRVPWNRDARGFEAWKAGRTGIPLVDANMRELAATGFMSNRGRQNVASYLAIDLRFDWRLGAAHFEDTLLDYDVCSNWGNWVSAAGLTGGRVNRFNLIKQSKDYDVNGDYVRHWCPELARVPAPKVHEPWTLSRDEQERYGVTLGQDYPAQPLQAKGGYSGGGGGRGGGGGGGSGGRGGRDFSRTPSQDDVMRRGRGGGGAVRGRSNRRGGGRVQHGAY
;
A
#
# COMPACT_ATOMS: atom_id res chain seq x y z
N VAL A 1 15.93 14.16 0.96
CA VAL A 1 16.11 13.60 2.32
C VAL A 1 15.13 12.48 2.63
N PHE A 2 13.82 12.59 2.29
CA PHE A 2 12.81 11.56 2.58
C PHE A 2 13.16 10.15 2.08
N GLU A 3 13.42 10.02 0.77
CA GLU A 3 13.72 8.73 0.15
C GLU A 3 15.00 8.08 0.72
N LEU A 4 15.96 8.90 1.16
CA LEU A 4 17.20 8.40 1.77
C LEU A 4 16.95 7.77 3.15
N ILE A 5 16.02 8.34 3.93
CA ILE A 5 15.65 7.77 5.25
C ILE A 5 14.98 6.41 5.06
N TRP A 6 14.11 6.28 4.04
CA TRP A 6 13.45 5.00 3.74
C TRP A 6 14.42 3.91 3.29
N ARG A 7 15.36 4.28 2.42
CA ARG A 7 16.45 3.37 2.02
C ARG A 7 17.24 2.89 3.22
N ASP A 8 17.66 3.80 4.10
CA ASP A 8 18.45 3.44 5.28
C ASP A 8 17.62 2.63 6.29
N TYR A 9 16.33 2.95 6.46
CA TYR A 9 15.40 2.13 7.25
C TYR A 9 15.38 0.68 6.79
N PHE A 10 15.20 0.42 5.50
CA PHE A 10 15.13 -0.94 4.99
C PHE A 10 16.46 -1.69 5.08
N ARG A 11 17.60 -0.98 5.00
CA ARG A 11 18.91 -1.58 5.27
C ARG A 11 19.04 -2.02 6.73
N PHE A 12 18.65 -1.19 7.68
CA PHE A 12 18.65 -1.57 9.09
C PHE A 12 17.62 -2.66 9.40
N TYR A 13 16.48 -2.65 8.71
CA TYR A 13 15.47 -3.70 8.82
C TYR A 13 16.03 -5.04 8.36
N ALA A 14 16.67 -5.08 7.19
CA ALA A 14 17.33 -6.28 6.68
C ALA A 14 18.46 -6.75 7.59
N LEU A 15 19.30 -5.84 8.10
CA LEU A 15 20.35 -6.18 9.08
C LEU A 15 19.80 -6.82 10.35
N LYS A 16 18.68 -6.31 10.87
CA LYS A 16 18.04 -6.83 12.09
C LYS A 16 17.40 -8.19 11.88
N HIS A 17 16.75 -8.40 10.75
CA HIS A 17 15.91 -9.57 10.49
C HIS A 17 16.60 -10.66 9.65
N GLY A 18 17.76 -10.37 9.06
CA GLY A 18 18.54 -11.33 8.28
C GLY A 18 17.74 -11.88 7.10
N ASP A 19 17.89 -13.19 6.86
CA ASP A 19 17.24 -13.91 5.77
C ASP A 19 15.72 -14.07 5.93
N THR A 20 15.17 -13.85 7.12
CA THR A 20 13.73 -13.96 7.37
C THR A 20 12.90 -12.99 6.53
N ILE A 21 13.51 -11.92 6.00
CA ILE A 21 12.87 -11.01 5.06
C ILE A 21 12.55 -11.65 3.70
N PHE A 22 13.09 -12.82 3.38
CA PHE A 22 12.84 -13.59 2.15
C PHE A 22 11.88 -14.78 2.37
N HIS A 23 11.51 -15.07 3.61
CA HIS A 23 10.69 -16.21 3.95
C HIS A 23 9.21 -15.96 3.65
N SER A 24 8.45 -17.00 3.31
CA SER A 24 7.03 -16.86 2.96
C SER A 24 6.19 -16.19 4.06
N GLY A 25 6.55 -16.43 5.33
CA GLY A 25 5.90 -15.82 6.49
C GLY A 25 6.54 -14.52 6.97
N GLY A 26 7.56 -14.03 6.27
CA GLY A 26 8.37 -12.89 6.68
C GLY A 26 8.96 -13.05 8.09
N PRO A 27 9.43 -11.94 8.69
CA PRO A 27 9.97 -11.96 10.05
C PRO A 27 8.97 -12.33 11.15
N THR A 28 7.65 -12.30 10.89
CA THR A 28 6.63 -12.77 11.85
C THR A 28 6.47 -14.29 11.87
N GLY A 29 6.98 -15.00 10.86
CA GLY A 29 6.83 -16.45 10.73
C GLY A 29 5.39 -16.91 10.47
N GLN A 30 4.49 -16.00 10.07
CA GLN A 30 3.08 -16.32 9.87
C GLN A 30 2.89 -17.29 8.68
N ARG A 31 2.06 -18.32 8.87
CA ARG A 31 1.68 -19.22 7.77
C ARG A 31 0.46 -18.65 7.06
N VAL A 32 0.64 -18.29 5.79
CA VAL A 32 -0.44 -17.76 4.94
C VAL A 32 -0.71 -18.73 3.79
N PRO A 33 -1.97 -19.17 3.57
CA PRO A 33 -2.32 -19.99 2.43
C PRO A 33 -2.40 -19.11 1.18
N TRP A 34 -1.29 -18.99 0.45
CA TRP A 34 -1.21 -18.19 -0.76
C TRP A 34 -1.98 -18.81 -1.93
N ASN A 35 -2.59 -17.95 -2.75
CA ASN A 35 -3.23 -18.27 -4.00
C ASN A 35 -2.21 -18.86 -4.99
N ARG A 36 -2.61 -19.92 -5.71
CA ARG A 36 -1.78 -20.67 -6.68
C ARG A 36 -2.26 -20.52 -8.12
N ASP A 37 -3.19 -19.61 -8.39
CA ASP A 37 -3.70 -19.35 -9.72
C ASP A 37 -2.66 -18.68 -10.62
N ALA A 38 -1.83 -19.49 -11.27
CA ALA A 38 -0.76 -19.03 -12.15
C ALA A 38 -1.26 -18.06 -13.24
N ARG A 39 -2.48 -18.28 -13.78
CA ARG A 39 -3.06 -17.39 -14.79
C ARG A 39 -3.36 -16.00 -14.23
N GLY A 40 -3.87 -15.94 -12.99
CA GLY A 40 -4.11 -14.66 -12.31
C GLY A 40 -2.82 -13.90 -12.02
N PHE A 41 -1.75 -14.60 -11.66
CA PHE A 41 -0.44 -13.97 -11.44
C PHE A 41 0.16 -13.42 -12.75
N GLU A 42 0.13 -14.20 -13.84
CA GLU A 42 0.62 -13.72 -15.14
C GLU A 42 -0.24 -12.56 -15.70
N ALA A 43 -1.55 -12.56 -15.42
CA ALA A 43 -2.40 -11.41 -15.75
C ALA A 43 -2.02 -10.15 -14.95
N TRP A 44 -1.65 -10.30 -13.67
CA TRP A 44 -1.11 -9.19 -12.87
C TRP A 44 0.22 -8.67 -13.42
N LYS A 45 1.17 -9.56 -13.70
CA LYS A 45 2.46 -9.17 -14.32
C LYS A 45 2.27 -8.42 -15.64
N ALA A 46 1.34 -8.88 -16.47
CA ALA A 46 1.08 -8.30 -17.78
C ALA A 46 0.19 -7.03 -17.76
N GLY A 47 -0.27 -6.57 -16.59
CA GLY A 47 -1.21 -5.45 -16.50
C GLY A 47 -2.53 -5.72 -17.21
N ARG A 48 -3.13 -6.88 -16.95
CA ARG A 48 -4.45 -7.31 -17.45
C ARG A 48 -5.36 -7.78 -16.31
N THR A 49 -5.30 -7.07 -15.20
CA THR A 49 -6.09 -7.36 -13.99
C THR A 49 -7.52 -6.85 -14.08
N GLY A 50 -7.80 -5.89 -14.97
CA GLY A 50 -9.08 -5.20 -15.02
C GLY A 50 -9.17 -4.04 -14.05
N ILE A 51 -8.19 -3.82 -13.16
CA ILE A 51 -8.06 -2.59 -12.35
C ILE A 51 -7.13 -1.61 -13.09
N PRO A 52 -7.65 -0.52 -13.70
CA PRO A 52 -6.86 0.31 -14.61
C PRO A 52 -5.62 0.94 -13.99
N LEU A 53 -5.68 1.33 -12.71
CA LEU A 53 -4.51 1.86 -12.01
C LEU A 53 -3.40 0.81 -11.88
N VAL A 54 -3.74 -0.44 -11.57
CA VAL A 54 -2.78 -1.53 -11.45
C VAL A 54 -2.22 -1.86 -12.83
N ASP A 55 -3.09 -1.98 -13.82
CA ASP A 55 -2.73 -2.32 -15.19
C ASP A 55 -1.79 -1.28 -15.80
N ALA A 56 -2.10 0.01 -15.61
CA ALA A 56 -1.25 1.11 -16.04
C ALA A 56 0.14 1.08 -15.39
N ASN A 57 0.22 0.86 -14.07
CA ASN A 57 1.51 0.78 -13.37
C ASN A 57 2.33 -0.43 -13.84
N MET A 58 1.72 -1.60 -13.99
CA MET A 58 2.44 -2.80 -14.43
C MET A 58 2.95 -2.65 -15.88
N ARG A 59 2.19 -1.98 -16.74
CA ARG A 59 2.61 -1.66 -18.12
C ARG A 59 3.71 -0.58 -18.16
N GLU A 60 3.64 0.44 -17.32
CA GLU A 60 4.72 1.43 -17.15
C GLU A 60 6.02 0.74 -16.74
N LEU A 61 5.95 -0.13 -15.73
CA LEU A 61 7.11 -0.88 -15.24
C LEU A 61 7.72 -1.74 -16.34
N ALA A 62 6.89 -2.50 -17.07
CA ALA A 62 7.37 -3.34 -18.16
C ALA A 62 8.02 -2.54 -19.31
N ALA A 63 7.51 -1.34 -19.60
CA ALA A 63 8.01 -0.51 -20.70
C ALA A 63 9.25 0.31 -20.33
N THR A 64 9.38 0.73 -19.06
CA THR A 64 10.37 1.73 -18.65
C THR A 64 11.36 1.23 -17.61
N GLY A 65 11.06 0.12 -16.93
CA GLY A 65 11.79 -0.34 -15.76
C GLY A 65 11.65 0.57 -14.53
N PHE A 66 10.73 1.53 -14.55
CA PHE A 66 10.43 2.43 -13.45
C PHE A 66 8.97 2.32 -13.03
N MET A 67 8.71 2.55 -11.74
CA MET A 67 7.37 2.73 -11.20
C MET A 67 7.44 3.67 -10.00
N SER A 68 6.51 4.62 -9.91
CA SER A 68 6.40 5.52 -8.75
C SER A 68 6.21 4.72 -7.44
N ASN A 69 6.74 5.22 -6.32
CA ASN A 69 6.60 4.53 -5.02
C ASN A 69 5.12 4.29 -4.64
N ARG A 70 4.22 5.23 -4.94
CA ARG A 70 2.77 5.05 -4.75
C ARG A 70 2.22 3.92 -5.63
N GLY A 71 2.68 3.83 -6.88
CA GLY A 71 2.41 2.71 -7.78
C GLY A 71 2.81 1.37 -7.17
N ARG A 72 4.04 1.27 -6.68
CA ARG A 72 4.58 0.05 -6.04
C ARG A 72 3.70 -0.41 -4.88
N GLN A 73 3.26 0.52 -4.03
CA GLN A 73 2.36 0.23 -2.90
C GLN A 73 0.99 -0.30 -3.37
N ASN A 74 0.40 0.32 -4.40
CA ASN A 74 -0.90 -0.08 -4.93
C ASN A 74 -0.84 -1.50 -5.53
N VAL A 75 0.14 -1.77 -6.41
CA VAL A 75 0.24 -3.08 -7.06
C VAL A 75 0.64 -4.19 -6.10
N ALA A 76 1.50 -3.89 -5.12
CA ALA A 76 1.91 -4.85 -4.10
C ALA A 76 0.78 -5.20 -3.13
N SER A 77 0.02 -4.19 -2.66
CA SER A 77 -1.18 -4.42 -1.85
C SER A 77 -2.19 -5.26 -2.61
N TYR A 78 -2.47 -4.93 -3.87
CA TYR A 78 -3.42 -5.68 -4.67
C TYR A 78 -3.00 -7.15 -4.83
N LEU A 79 -1.72 -7.40 -5.14
CA LEU A 79 -1.20 -8.76 -5.28
C LEU A 79 -1.29 -9.56 -3.97
N ALA A 80 -0.75 -9.02 -2.88
CA ALA A 80 -0.57 -9.76 -1.63
C ALA A 80 -1.83 -9.83 -0.77
N ILE A 81 -2.65 -8.78 -0.79
CA ILE A 81 -3.78 -8.61 0.15
C ILE A 81 -5.12 -8.90 -0.52
N ASP A 82 -5.35 -8.40 -1.73
CA ASP A 82 -6.63 -8.57 -2.45
C ASP A 82 -6.66 -9.88 -3.25
N LEU A 83 -5.61 -10.18 -4.02
CA LEU A 83 -5.49 -11.41 -4.81
C LEU A 83 -4.89 -12.59 -4.04
N ARG A 84 -4.28 -12.31 -2.88
CA ARG A 84 -3.71 -13.30 -1.93
C ARG A 84 -2.60 -14.15 -2.53
N PHE A 85 -1.86 -13.66 -3.53
CA PHE A 85 -0.68 -14.35 -4.04
C PHE A 85 0.50 -14.26 -3.07
N ASP A 86 1.42 -15.21 -3.19
CA ASP A 86 2.68 -15.15 -2.46
C ASP A 86 3.45 -13.90 -2.88
N TRP A 87 3.61 -12.97 -1.95
CA TRP A 87 4.21 -11.66 -2.17
C TRP A 87 5.64 -11.76 -2.72
N ARG A 88 6.35 -12.87 -2.48
CA ARG A 88 7.72 -13.10 -2.97
C ARG A 88 7.77 -13.21 -4.49
N LEU A 89 6.67 -13.62 -5.12
CA LEU A 89 6.55 -13.64 -6.58
C LEU A 89 6.56 -12.22 -7.15
N GLY A 90 5.89 -11.29 -6.47
CA GLY A 90 5.94 -9.87 -6.80
C GLY A 90 7.32 -9.27 -6.56
N ALA A 91 7.94 -9.60 -5.43
CA ALA A 91 9.31 -9.17 -5.12
C ALA A 91 10.33 -9.62 -6.17
N ALA A 92 10.27 -10.88 -6.59
CA ALA A 92 11.14 -11.43 -7.64
C ALA A 92 10.87 -10.78 -9.00
N HIS A 93 9.62 -10.52 -9.36
CA HIS A 93 9.32 -9.81 -10.61
C HIS A 93 9.88 -8.38 -10.62
N PHE A 94 9.78 -7.68 -9.49
CA PHE A 94 10.32 -6.34 -9.35
C PHE A 94 11.85 -6.33 -9.33
N GLU A 95 12.49 -7.37 -8.79
CA GLU A 95 13.93 -7.58 -8.87
C GLU A 95 14.44 -7.73 -10.31
N ASP A 96 13.67 -8.41 -11.15
CA ASP A 96 13.97 -8.59 -12.57
C ASP A 96 13.75 -7.32 -13.41
N THR A 97 12.82 -6.44 -12.99
CA THR A 97 12.33 -5.36 -13.87
C THR A 97 12.74 -3.94 -13.43
N LEU A 98 12.90 -3.68 -12.12
CA LEU A 98 13.19 -2.33 -11.64
C LEU A 98 14.64 -1.90 -11.91
N LEU A 99 14.81 -0.76 -12.58
CA LEU A 99 16.12 -0.16 -12.81
C LEU A 99 16.76 0.37 -11.53
N ASP A 100 15.95 0.77 -10.55
CA ASP A 100 16.41 1.28 -9.25
C ASP A 100 16.38 0.21 -8.15
N TYR A 101 16.44 -1.07 -8.53
CA TYR A 101 16.40 -2.18 -7.59
C TYR A 101 17.51 -2.08 -6.53
N ASP A 102 17.10 -2.19 -5.26
CA ASP A 102 17.95 -2.40 -4.09
C ASP A 102 17.29 -3.51 -3.25
N VAL A 103 18.05 -4.55 -2.92
CA VAL A 103 17.52 -5.76 -2.26
C VAL A 103 16.76 -5.44 -0.98
N CYS A 104 17.32 -4.57 -0.13
CA CYS A 104 16.70 -4.22 1.15
C CYS A 104 15.39 -3.48 0.91
N SER A 105 15.41 -2.51 0.01
CA SER A 105 14.27 -1.65 -0.30
C SER A 105 13.15 -2.44 -0.99
N ASN A 106 13.46 -3.30 -1.94
CA ASN A 106 12.47 -4.11 -2.65
C ASN A 106 11.82 -5.12 -1.71
N TRP A 107 12.62 -6.02 -1.13
CA TRP A 107 12.10 -7.09 -0.29
C TRP A 107 11.45 -6.57 0.99
N GLY A 108 12.00 -5.50 1.58
CA GLY A 108 11.42 -4.81 2.72
C GLY A 108 10.05 -4.18 2.43
N ASN A 109 9.89 -3.51 1.29
CA ASN A 109 8.58 -2.98 0.89
C ASN A 109 7.57 -4.10 0.64
N TRP A 110 7.98 -5.17 -0.04
CA TRP A 110 7.09 -6.28 -0.37
C TRP A 110 6.62 -7.05 0.87
N VAL A 111 7.51 -7.39 1.79
CA VAL A 111 7.13 -8.06 3.05
C VAL A 111 6.26 -7.15 3.92
N SER A 112 6.47 -5.83 3.85
CA SER A 112 5.59 -4.84 4.51
C SER A 112 4.21 -4.77 3.86
N ALA A 113 4.13 -4.77 2.53
CA ALA A 113 2.86 -4.76 1.81
C ALA A 113 2.05 -6.04 2.07
N ALA A 114 2.72 -7.17 2.27
CA ALA A 114 2.11 -8.42 2.68
C ALA A 114 1.64 -8.45 4.15
N GLY A 115 2.00 -7.44 4.95
CA GLY A 115 1.62 -7.36 6.36
C GLY A 115 2.46 -8.24 7.30
N LEU A 116 3.65 -8.66 6.87
CA LEU A 116 4.47 -9.66 7.57
C LEU A 116 5.66 -9.04 8.33
N THR A 117 5.66 -7.72 8.50
CA THR A 117 6.65 -6.98 9.30
C THR A 117 6.30 -6.88 10.79
N GLY A 118 5.12 -7.38 11.19
CA GLY A 118 4.60 -7.28 12.56
C GLY A 118 3.93 -5.94 12.89
N GLY A 119 3.80 -5.05 11.90
CA GLY A 119 3.11 -3.77 12.02
C GLY A 119 1.69 -3.78 11.44
N ARG A 120 1.15 -2.58 11.20
CA ARG A 120 -0.16 -2.40 10.57
C ARG A 120 -0.10 -2.80 9.09
N VAL A 121 -1.11 -3.56 8.64
CA VAL A 121 -1.31 -3.85 7.22
C VAL A 121 -2.02 -2.67 6.55
N ASN A 122 -1.43 -2.16 5.46
CA ASN A 122 -2.03 -1.09 4.67
C ASN A 122 -2.75 -1.70 3.46
N ARG A 123 -4.07 -1.89 3.57
CA ARG A 123 -4.92 -2.19 2.41
C ARG A 123 -5.35 -0.88 1.77
N PHE A 124 -5.10 -0.73 0.47
CA PHE A 124 -5.52 0.45 -0.29
C PHE A 124 -6.87 0.23 -0.97
N ASN A 125 -7.71 1.27 -0.99
CA ASN A 125 -8.85 1.31 -1.90
C ASN A 125 -8.35 1.82 -3.25
N LEU A 126 -8.10 0.89 -4.18
CA LEU A 126 -7.48 1.19 -5.48
C LEU A 126 -8.30 2.17 -6.32
N ILE A 127 -9.64 2.10 -6.25
CA ILE A 127 -10.52 3.03 -6.97
C ILE A 127 -10.35 4.43 -6.43
N LYS A 128 -10.35 4.57 -5.10
CA LYS A 128 -10.10 5.86 -4.46
C LYS A 128 -8.71 6.39 -4.81
N GLN A 129 -7.67 5.57 -4.73
CA GLN A 129 -6.30 5.96 -5.09
C GLN A 129 -6.22 6.41 -6.55
N SER A 130 -6.87 5.70 -7.46
CA SER A 130 -6.88 6.07 -8.87
C SER A 130 -7.54 7.43 -9.08
N LYS A 131 -8.69 7.68 -8.45
CA LYS A 131 -9.41 8.96 -8.55
C LYS A 131 -8.67 10.11 -7.85
N ASP A 132 -7.96 9.85 -6.76
CA ASP A 132 -7.20 10.88 -6.03
C ASP A 132 -5.96 11.35 -6.80
N TYR A 133 -5.22 10.41 -7.42
CA TYR A 133 -3.91 10.68 -8.05
C TYR A 133 -3.97 10.86 -9.56
N ASP A 134 -5.02 10.38 -10.21
CA ASP A 134 -5.24 10.48 -11.65
C ASP A 134 -6.68 10.94 -11.92
N VAL A 135 -7.08 12.09 -11.37
CA VAL A 135 -8.46 12.62 -11.42
C VAL A 135 -9.04 12.62 -12.84
N ASN A 136 -8.21 12.94 -13.83
CA ASN A 136 -8.62 12.98 -15.23
C ASN A 136 -8.56 11.60 -15.90
N GLY A 137 -7.82 10.64 -15.37
CA GLY A 137 -7.56 9.36 -16.01
C GLY A 137 -6.52 9.41 -17.12
N ASP A 138 -5.68 10.45 -17.14
CA ASP A 138 -4.68 10.64 -18.20
C ASP A 138 -3.57 9.59 -18.11
N TYR A 139 -3.15 9.24 -16.89
CA TYR A 139 -2.15 8.21 -16.68
C TYR A 139 -2.68 6.83 -17.08
N VAL A 140 -3.91 6.50 -16.67
CA VAL A 140 -4.57 5.26 -17.10
C VAL A 140 -4.71 5.19 -18.61
N ARG A 141 -5.21 6.24 -19.27
CA ARG A 141 -5.39 6.26 -20.73
C ARG A 141 -4.08 6.18 -21.50
N HIS A 142 -2.99 6.70 -20.93
CA HIS A 142 -1.66 6.60 -21.53
C HIS A 142 -1.15 5.17 -21.58
N TRP A 143 -1.24 4.45 -20.45
CA TRP A 143 -0.71 3.08 -20.34
C TRP A 143 -1.71 1.98 -20.73
N CYS A 144 -3.00 2.29 -20.73
CA CYS A 144 -4.09 1.44 -21.23
C CYS A 144 -4.77 2.11 -22.43
N PRO A 145 -4.13 2.11 -23.62
CA PRO A 145 -4.64 2.81 -24.80
C PRO A 145 -6.01 2.32 -25.28
N GLU A 146 -6.38 1.07 -24.97
CA GLU A 146 -7.72 0.53 -25.20
C GLU A 146 -8.82 1.31 -24.43
N LEU A 147 -8.45 2.04 -23.37
CA LEU A 147 -9.34 2.89 -22.60
C LEU A 147 -9.24 4.38 -23.00
N ALA A 148 -8.46 4.74 -24.02
CA ALA A 148 -8.12 6.13 -24.33
C ALA A 148 -9.32 7.05 -24.59
N ARG A 149 -10.45 6.49 -25.06
CA ARG A 149 -11.69 7.25 -25.35
C ARG A 149 -12.70 7.22 -24.20
N VAL A 150 -12.42 6.49 -23.12
CA VAL A 150 -13.30 6.41 -21.95
C VAL A 150 -13.14 7.68 -21.10
N PRO A 151 -14.24 8.38 -20.75
CA PRO A 151 -14.16 9.63 -20.01
C PRO A 151 -13.72 9.42 -18.56
N ALA A 152 -13.10 10.45 -17.98
CA ALA A 152 -12.54 10.45 -16.62
C ALA A 152 -13.43 9.81 -15.53
N PRO A 153 -14.75 10.08 -15.46
CA PRO A 153 -15.59 9.50 -14.42
C PRO A 153 -15.72 7.97 -14.48
N LYS A 154 -15.45 7.37 -15.64
CA LYS A 154 -15.66 5.94 -15.90
C LYS A 154 -14.37 5.16 -16.16
N VAL A 155 -13.29 5.83 -16.54
CA VAL A 155 -12.04 5.15 -16.92
C VAL A 155 -11.37 4.41 -15.76
N HIS A 156 -11.66 4.78 -14.52
CA HIS A 156 -11.18 4.08 -13.33
C HIS A 156 -11.99 2.82 -12.97
N GLU A 157 -13.18 2.67 -13.56
CA GLU A 157 -14.12 1.57 -13.31
C GLU A 157 -14.77 1.11 -14.63
N PRO A 158 -13.97 0.72 -15.66
CA PRO A 158 -14.49 0.45 -16.99
C PRO A 158 -15.49 -0.72 -17.03
N TRP A 159 -15.44 -1.66 -16.08
CA TRP A 159 -16.44 -2.73 -15.93
C TRP A 159 -17.88 -2.25 -15.68
N THR A 160 -18.08 -0.95 -15.43
CA THR A 160 -19.40 -0.32 -15.28
C THR A 160 -19.99 0.21 -16.59
N LEU A 161 -19.23 0.17 -17.69
CA LEU A 161 -19.68 0.65 -19.00
C LEU A 161 -20.82 -0.23 -19.54
N SER A 162 -21.91 0.41 -19.97
CA SER A 162 -22.98 -0.28 -20.71
C SER A 162 -22.49 -0.72 -22.10
N ARG A 163 -23.26 -1.57 -22.80
CA ARG A 163 -22.92 -1.95 -24.19
C ARG A 163 -22.88 -0.75 -25.13
N ASP A 164 -23.83 0.18 -25.01
CA ASP A 164 -23.86 1.40 -25.81
C ASP A 164 -22.64 2.30 -25.54
N GLU A 165 -22.16 2.32 -24.30
CA GLU A 165 -20.95 3.07 -23.95
C GLU A 165 -19.67 2.41 -24.45
N GLN A 166 -19.59 1.08 -24.37
CA GLN A 166 -18.52 0.29 -24.97
C GLN A 166 -18.41 0.56 -26.48
N GLU A 167 -19.54 0.55 -27.19
CA GLU A 167 -19.59 0.89 -28.62
C GLU A 167 -19.18 2.36 -28.87
N ARG A 168 -19.75 3.30 -28.12
CA ARG A 168 -19.44 4.75 -28.24
C ARG A 168 -17.96 5.05 -28.05
N TYR A 169 -17.32 4.41 -27.08
CA TYR A 169 -15.90 4.62 -26.76
C TYR A 169 -14.98 3.67 -27.55
N GLY A 170 -15.53 2.70 -28.29
CA GLY A 170 -14.75 1.76 -29.09
C GLY A 170 -13.91 0.80 -28.26
N VAL A 171 -14.46 0.29 -27.15
CA VAL A 171 -13.80 -0.70 -26.28
C VAL A 171 -14.77 -1.83 -25.95
N THR A 172 -14.39 -3.07 -26.25
CA THR A 172 -15.18 -4.27 -25.94
C THR A 172 -14.60 -4.96 -24.72
N LEU A 173 -15.33 -4.91 -23.61
CA LEU A 173 -14.92 -5.55 -22.36
C LEU A 173 -15.00 -7.08 -22.47
N GLY A 174 -13.90 -7.75 -22.10
CA GLY A 174 -13.68 -9.18 -22.29
C GLY A 174 -12.90 -9.54 -23.56
N GLN A 175 -12.71 -8.58 -24.47
CA GLN A 175 -11.91 -8.73 -25.69
C GLN A 175 -10.72 -7.78 -25.69
N ASP A 176 -10.98 -6.47 -25.61
CA ASP A 176 -9.96 -5.42 -25.69
C ASP A 176 -9.37 -5.11 -24.31
N TYR A 177 -10.21 -5.11 -23.28
CA TYR A 177 -9.85 -4.91 -21.87
C TYR A 177 -10.56 -5.94 -20.99
N PRO A 178 -10.01 -6.39 -19.85
CA PRO A 178 -10.69 -7.37 -18.99
C PRO A 178 -12.11 -6.96 -18.59
N ALA A 179 -13.05 -7.91 -18.66
CA ALA A 179 -14.47 -7.64 -18.40
C ALA A 179 -14.78 -7.31 -16.94
N GLN A 180 -14.01 -7.88 -16.02
CA GLN A 180 -14.15 -7.68 -14.58
C GLN A 180 -12.76 -7.66 -13.94
N PRO A 181 -12.58 -6.95 -12.82
CA PRO A 181 -11.39 -7.05 -11.99
C PRO A 181 -11.11 -8.48 -11.55
N LEU A 182 -9.83 -8.86 -11.53
CA LEU A 182 -9.40 -10.11 -10.91
C LEU A 182 -9.75 -10.10 -9.42
N GLN A 183 -10.12 -11.28 -8.93
CA GLN A 183 -10.45 -11.53 -7.53
C GLN A 183 -9.69 -12.79 -7.07
N ALA A 184 -9.40 -12.87 -5.77
CA ALA A 184 -8.82 -14.08 -5.21
C ALA A 184 -9.73 -15.28 -5.44
N LYS A 185 -9.16 -16.40 -5.91
CA LYS A 185 -9.87 -17.69 -5.98
C LYS A 185 -9.86 -18.33 -4.59
N GLY A 186 -11.05 -18.67 -4.09
CA GLY A 186 -11.25 -19.20 -2.74
C GLY A 186 -11.56 -18.08 -1.75
N GLY A 187 -12.84 -17.74 -1.64
CA GLY A 187 -13.32 -16.74 -0.69
C GLY A 187 -12.99 -17.16 0.74
N TYR A 188 -12.33 -16.28 1.48
CA TYR A 188 -12.33 -16.35 2.94
C TYR A 188 -13.47 -15.45 3.42
N SER A 189 -14.55 -16.08 3.91
CA SER A 189 -15.58 -15.42 4.71
C SER A 189 -14.94 -14.94 6.01
N GLY A 190 -14.45 -13.70 6.00
CA GLY A 190 -14.07 -13.00 7.22
C GLY A 190 -15.30 -12.89 8.13
N GLY A 191 -15.28 -13.59 9.26
CA GLY A 191 -16.36 -13.65 10.23
C GLY A 191 -16.76 -12.27 10.77
N GLY A 192 -17.88 -11.76 10.26
CA GLY A 192 -18.71 -10.79 10.96
C GLY A 192 -19.81 -11.56 11.68
N GLY A 193 -19.62 -11.80 12.98
CA GLY A 193 -20.63 -12.44 13.83
C GLY A 193 -21.92 -11.64 13.80
N GLY A 194 -22.95 -12.22 13.19
CA GLY A 194 -24.32 -11.74 13.35
C GLY A 194 -24.75 -11.87 14.81
N ARG A 195 -25.16 -10.75 15.40
CA ARG A 195 -26.15 -10.73 16.46
C ARG A 195 -27.21 -9.71 16.09
N GLY A 196 -28.36 -10.22 15.68
CA GLY A 196 -29.60 -9.46 15.67
C GLY A 196 -30.10 -9.24 17.10
N GLY A 197 -30.87 -8.15 17.28
CA GLY A 197 -31.64 -7.92 18.49
C GLY A 197 -31.96 -6.46 18.78
N GLY A 198 -33.13 -6.00 18.31
CA GLY A 198 -34.08 -5.19 19.11
C GLY A 198 -33.80 -3.72 19.41
N GLY A 199 -34.54 -2.85 18.71
CA GLY A 199 -35.31 -1.67 19.17
C GLY A 199 -34.91 -0.83 20.40
N GLY A 200 -34.95 0.50 20.22
CA GLY A 200 -35.09 1.48 21.31
C GLY A 200 -34.44 2.84 20.98
N GLY A 201 -35.24 3.91 20.91
CA GLY A 201 -34.79 5.26 20.57
C GLY A 201 -34.02 5.99 21.68
N GLY A 202 -33.43 7.14 21.32
CA GLY A 202 -32.82 8.07 22.27
C GLY A 202 -31.84 9.04 21.61
N SER A 203 -32.18 10.33 21.64
CA SER A 203 -31.33 11.45 21.26
C SER A 203 -30.20 11.69 22.27
N GLY A 204 -29.09 12.28 21.82
CA GLY A 204 -28.06 12.82 22.71
C GLY A 204 -26.67 12.88 22.08
N GLY A 205 -26.20 14.09 21.77
CA GLY A 205 -24.82 14.32 21.34
C GLY A 205 -23.84 14.40 22.51
N ARG A 206 -22.59 13.98 22.27
CA ARG A 206 -21.31 14.67 22.57
C ARG A 206 -20.14 13.69 22.64
N GLY A 207 -19.09 14.00 21.87
CA GLY A 207 -17.70 13.91 22.30
C GLY A 207 -17.06 12.53 22.51
N GLY A 208 -16.83 11.79 21.42
CA GLY A 208 -15.88 10.68 21.41
C GLY A 208 -14.50 11.15 20.95
N ARG A 209 -13.51 11.17 21.86
CA ARG A 209 -12.10 11.31 21.50
C ARG A 209 -11.64 10.04 20.79
N ASP A 210 -11.31 10.19 19.52
CA ASP A 210 -10.79 9.14 18.66
C ASP A 210 -9.31 8.85 18.98
N PHE A 211 -9.04 7.65 19.49
CA PHE A 211 -7.71 7.14 19.81
C PHE A 211 -7.15 6.25 18.67
N SER A 212 -7.49 6.52 17.42
CA SER A 212 -6.94 5.83 16.25
C SER A 212 -5.94 6.72 15.50
N ARG A 213 -4.64 6.39 15.53
CA ARG A 213 -3.65 6.85 14.54
C ARG A 213 -2.27 6.22 14.72
N THR A 214 -1.92 5.30 13.84
CA THR A 214 -0.53 5.05 13.42
C THR A 214 -0.33 5.57 11.99
N PRO A 215 0.86 6.13 11.67
CA PRO A 215 0.99 7.13 10.63
C PRO A 215 1.35 6.53 9.25
N SER A 216 0.71 7.00 8.18
CA SER A 216 1.13 6.82 6.77
C SER A 216 2.56 7.34 6.52
N GLN A 217 3.19 6.98 5.39
CA GLN A 217 4.43 7.60 4.89
C GLN A 217 4.37 9.15 4.96
N ASP A 218 3.19 9.73 4.71
CA ASP A 218 2.93 11.17 4.81
C ASP A 218 2.76 11.67 6.27
N ASP A 219 2.26 10.83 7.17
CA ASP A 219 1.97 11.21 8.57
C ASP A 219 3.22 11.13 9.46
N VAL A 220 4.18 10.24 9.16
CA VAL A 220 5.50 10.20 9.82
C VAL A 220 6.25 11.51 9.55
N MET A 221 6.05 12.09 8.36
CA MET A 221 6.76 13.28 7.88
C MET A 221 6.27 14.60 8.50
N ARG A 222 4.97 14.74 8.77
CA ARG A 222 4.43 15.93 9.48
C ARG A 222 4.97 16.07 10.90
N ARG A 223 5.34 14.97 11.55
CA ARG A 223 5.89 14.98 12.92
C ARG A 223 7.37 15.39 12.99
N GLY A 224 8.08 15.41 11.86
CA GLY A 224 9.50 15.80 11.80
C GLY A 224 9.77 17.31 11.68
N ARG A 225 8.74 18.17 11.64
CA ARG A 225 8.90 19.63 11.45
C ARG A 225 8.53 20.52 12.64
N GLY A 226 8.37 19.95 13.84
CA GLY A 226 8.01 20.73 15.04
C GLY A 226 8.88 20.39 16.24
N GLY A 227 9.99 21.12 16.43
CA GLY A 227 10.90 20.87 17.55
C GLY A 227 11.93 21.96 17.81
N GLY A 228 11.58 23.23 17.64
CA GLY A 228 12.40 24.37 18.07
C GLY A 228 11.74 25.08 19.27
N GLY A 229 11.77 24.45 20.44
CA GLY A 229 11.22 24.99 21.69
C GLY A 229 12.32 25.40 22.65
N ALA A 230 12.47 26.71 22.85
CA ALA A 230 13.48 27.33 23.71
C ALA A 230 13.45 26.82 25.15
N VAL A 231 14.62 26.46 25.69
CA VAL A 231 14.81 26.16 27.11
C VAL A 231 14.86 27.48 27.88
N ARG A 232 13.76 27.82 28.58
CA ARG A 232 13.77 28.86 29.61
C ARG A 232 14.15 28.24 30.95
N GLY A 233 15.24 28.76 31.51
CA GLY A 233 15.72 28.41 32.85
C GLY A 233 14.72 28.76 33.94
N ARG A 234 14.67 27.92 34.97
CA ARG A 234 14.05 28.27 36.25
C ARG A 234 14.99 27.86 37.37
N SER A 235 15.56 28.89 38.00
CA SER A 235 16.29 28.84 39.25
C SER A 235 15.42 28.26 40.37
N ASN A 236 15.98 27.37 41.19
CA ASN A 236 15.46 27.14 42.52
C ASN A 236 16.61 27.15 43.54
N ARG A 237 16.59 28.19 44.38
CA ARG A 237 17.41 28.32 45.58
C ARG A 237 16.93 27.31 46.63
N ARG A 238 17.83 26.49 47.14
CA ARG A 238 17.80 26.02 48.54
C ARG A 238 19.22 26.06 49.10
N GLY A 239 19.34 26.72 50.25
CA GLY A 239 20.61 26.97 50.90
C GLY A 239 21.02 25.90 51.90
N GLY A 240 22.29 26.02 52.32
CA GLY A 240 22.78 25.64 53.64
C GLY A 240 23.34 24.22 53.77
N GLY A 241 24.66 24.10 53.95
CA GLY A 241 25.25 22.91 54.60
C GLY A 241 26.64 22.47 54.13
N ARG A 242 27.67 23.25 54.51
CA ARG A 242 29.04 22.86 54.95
C ARG A 242 29.69 21.50 54.55
N VAL A 243 30.89 21.62 53.92
CA VAL A 243 32.21 20.93 54.11
C VAL A 243 32.20 19.37 54.09
N GLN A 244 33.06 18.60 53.38
CA GLN A 244 34.53 18.60 53.37
C GLN A 244 35.10 17.47 52.45
N HIS A 245 36.24 17.77 51.81
CA HIS A 245 37.35 16.93 51.27
C HIS A 245 37.17 15.51 50.69
N GLY A 246 37.88 15.27 49.58
CA GLY A 246 38.46 13.95 49.27
C GLY A 246 38.73 13.70 47.78
N ALA A 247 39.96 13.94 47.34
CA ALA A 247 40.49 13.51 46.05
C ALA A 247 40.74 11.99 46.05
N TYR A 248 40.46 11.32 44.93
CA TYR A 248 41.33 10.39 44.18
C TYR A 248 40.64 10.05 42.85
#